data_AF-A0A9E3SHJ7-F1
#
_entry.id   AF-A0A9E3SHJ7-F1
#
_cell.length_a   1.000
_cell.length_b   1.000
_cell.length_c   1.000
_cell.angle_alpha   90.00
_cell.angle_beta   90.00
_cell.angle_gamma   90.00
#
_symmetry.space_group_name_H-M   'P 1'
#
loop_
_entity.id
_entity.type
_entity.pdbx_description
1 polymer ?
#
loop_
_entity_poly.entity_id
_entity_poly.type
_entity_poly.pdbx_seq_one_letter_code
_entity_poly.pdbx_strand_id
1 'polypeptide(L)'
;MRDDLIIQKPAGTAAAPQLLLLFHGVGADAASMRPLGEALSALRPQAFVVSVRSPDSSDLGQGWQWFPVRGVTEADRPARVAAAMPRFAETVRAWQRESGVG
;
A
#
# COMPACT_ATOMS: atom_id res chain seq x y z
N MET A 1 0.78 -7.49 -13.49
CA MET A 1 -0.14 -6.35 -13.29
C MET A 1 -0.22 -6.11 -11.80
N ARG A 2 0.02 -4.89 -11.30
CA ARG A 2 -0.16 -4.60 -9.87
C ARG A 2 -1.64 -4.44 -9.61
N ASP A 3 -2.19 -5.20 -8.66
CA ASP A 3 -3.59 -5.07 -8.21
C ASP A 3 -3.77 -3.94 -7.19
N ASP A 4 -2.88 -2.94 -7.24
CA ASP A 4 -2.95 -1.72 -6.45
C ASP A 4 -4.01 -0.81 -7.05
N LEU A 5 -4.67 -0.02 -6.20
CA LEU A 5 -5.68 0.93 -6.61
C LEU A 5 -5.10 2.35 -6.64
N ILE A 6 -4.90 2.88 -7.84
CA ILE A 6 -4.62 4.31 -8.03
C ILE A 6 -5.93 5.08 -7.79
N ILE A 7 -5.95 5.93 -6.77
CA ILE A 7 -7.11 6.75 -6.40
C ILE A 7 -7.00 8.13 -7.05
N GLN A 8 -5.80 8.70 -7.06
CA GLN A 8 -5.52 9.97 -7.72
C GLN A 8 -4.15 9.94 -8.37
N LYS A 9 -4.09 10.40 -9.62
CA LYS A 9 -2.86 10.75 -10.32
C LYS A 9 -2.96 12.23 -10.72
N PRO A 10 -2.01 13.09 -10.32
CA PRO A 10 -2.06 14.50 -10.66
C PRO A 10 -1.99 14.69 -12.19
N ALA A 11 -2.66 15.74 -12.69
CA ALA A 11 -2.67 16.07 -14.11
C ALA A 11 -1.37 16.78 -14.53
N GLY A 12 -0.73 16.30 -15.59
CA GLY A 12 0.50 16.87 -16.16
C GLY A 12 1.61 15.84 -16.35
N THR A 13 2.68 16.25 -17.04
CA THR A 13 3.89 15.43 -17.26
C THR A 13 4.97 15.67 -16.21
N ALA A 14 4.79 16.65 -15.31
CA ALA A 14 5.69 16.92 -14.20
C ALA A 14 5.54 15.88 -13.09
N ALA A 15 6.63 15.59 -12.37
CA ALA A 15 6.61 14.72 -11.21
C ALA A 15 5.58 15.22 -10.17
N ALA A 16 4.89 14.30 -9.51
CA ALA A 16 4.00 14.68 -8.41
C ALA A 16 4.83 15.34 -7.30
N PRO A 17 4.34 16.40 -6.62
CA PRO A 17 5.03 16.96 -5.47
C PRO A 17 4.94 16.06 -4.23
N GLN A 18 4.02 15.09 -4.20
CA GLN A 18 3.79 14.20 -3.07
C GLN A 18 3.23 12.85 -3.49
N LEU A 19 3.66 11.79 -2.80
CA LEU A 19 3.13 10.44 -2.91
C LEU A 19 2.49 10.03 -1.58
N LEU A 20 1.24 9.56 -1.62
CA LEU A 20 0.54 8.95 -0.49
C LEU A 20 0.30 7.48 -0.80
N LEU A 21 0.91 6.60 0.00
CA LEU A 21 0.67 5.16 -0.04
C LEU A 21 -0.21 4.77 1.15
N LEU A 22 -1.38 4.20 0.86
CA LEU A 22 -2.31 3.70 1.85
C LEU A 22 -2.20 2.19 1.93
N PHE A 23 -2.04 1.67 3.14
CA PHE A 23 -1.86 0.25 3.39
C PHE A 23 -3.02 -0.27 4.25
N HIS A 24 -3.76 -1.24 3.73
CA HIS A 24 -4.92 -1.80 4.41
C HIS A 24 -4.53 -2.74 5.57
N GLY A 25 -5.47 -3.00 6.48
CA GLY A 25 -5.33 -3.99 7.55
C GLY A 25 -5.45 -5.44 7.09
N VAL A 26 -5.11 -6.41 7.94
CA VAL A 26 -5.13 -7.83 7.57
C VAL A 26 -6.55 -8.30 7.17
N GLY A 27 -6.64 -9.12 6.13
CA GLY A 27 -7.90 -9.68 5.64
C GLY A 27 -8.75 -8.71 4.80
N ALA A 28 -8.29 -7.48 4.57
CA ALA A 28 -8.89 -6.53 3.65
C ALA A 28 -8.18 -6.54 2.28
N ASP A 29 -8.58 -5.64 1.38
CA ASP A 29 -7.94 -5.41 0.08
C ASP A 29 -7.64 -3.91 -0.13
N ALA A 30 -7.06 -3.56 -1.28
CA ALA A 30 -6.78 -2.16 -1.61
C ALA A 30 -8.06 -1.30 -1.73
N ALA A 31 -9.22 -1.87 -2.09
CA ALA A 31 -10.46 -1.11 -2.22
C ALA A 31 -10.98 -0.61 -0.86
N SER A 32 -10.67 -1.31 0.24
CA SER A 32 -11.03 -0.89 1.59
C SER A 32 -10.52 0.51 1.98
N MET A 33 -9.41 0.96 1.39
CA MET A 33 -8.84 2.29 1.65
C MET A 33 -9.38 3.39 0.73
N ARG A 34 -10.26 3.05 -0.23
CA ARG A 34 -10.79 4.02 -1.19
C ARG A 34 -11.43 5.24 -0.52
N PRO A 35 -12.33 5.12 0.47
CA PRO A 35 -12.96 6.30 1.07
C PRO A 35 -11.95 7.25 1.72
N LEU A 36 -10.94 6.70 2.40
CA LEU A 36 -9.87 7.51 2.97
C LEU A 36 -9.04 8.19 1.88
N GLY A 37 -8.67 7.45 0.83
CA GLY A 37 -7.91 8.01 -0.27
C GLY A 37 -8.64 9.12 -1.01
N GLU A 38 -9.95 8.98 -1.25
CA GLU A 38 -10.78 10.02 -1.87
C GLU A 38 -10.85 11.28 -1.01
N ALA A 39 -10.98 11.13 0.32
CA ALA A 39 -10.94 12.26 1.24
C ALA A 39 -9.56 12.98 1.23
N LEU A 40 -8.46 12.21 1.20
CA LEU A 40 -7.10 12.78 1.13
C LEU A 40 -6.81 13.46 -0.21
N SER A 41 -7.31 12.89 -1.31
CA SER A 41 -7.25 13.44 -2.66
C SER A 41 -7.93 14.82 -2.74
N ALA A 42 -9.13 14.95 -2.15
CA ALA A 42 -9.84 16.22 -2.09
C ALA A 42 -9.06 17.31 -1.33
N LEU A 43 -8.33 16.95 -0.27
CA LEU A 43 -7.49 17.86 0.51
C LEU A 43 -6.13 18.14 -0.15
N ARG A 44 -5.67 17.27 -1.07
CA ARG A 44 -4.36 17.35 -1.71
C ARG A 44 -4.45 17.05 -3.21
N PRO A 45 -5.00 17.97 -4.04
CA PRO A 45 -5.29 17.70 -5.45
C PRO A 45 -4.07 17.37 -6.32
N GLN A 46 -2.86 17.73 -5.87
CA GLN A 46 -1.61 17.47 -6.57
C GLN A 46 -0.90 16.19 -6.13
N ALA A 47 -1.42 15.47 -5.14
CA ALA A 47 -0.75 14.27 -4.66
C ALA A 47 -1.05 13.06 -5.56
N PHE A 48 -0.07 12.17 -5.72
CA PHE A 48 -0.31 10.83 -6.24
C PHE A 48 -0.79 9.97 -5.08
N VAL A 49 -2.02 9.49 -5.11
CA VAL A 49 -2.64 8.70 -4.03
C VAL A 49 -2.90 7.29 -4.52
N VAL A 50 -2.28 6.32 -3.83
CA VAL A 50 -2.39 4.90 -4.15
C VAL A 50 -2.76 4.12 -2.91
N SER A 51 -3.75 3.25 -3.03
CA SER A 51 -3.98 2.17 -2.07
C SER A 51 -3.29 0.91 -2.54
N VAL A 52 -2.36 0.41 -1.73
CA VAL A 52 -1.50 -0.71 -2.07
C VAL A 52 -2.14 -2.00 -1.56
N ARG A 53 -2.25 -3.00 -2.45
CA ARG A 53 -2.68 -4.33 -2.04
C ARG A 53 -1.49 -5.09 -1.47
N SER A 54 -1.71 -5.70 -0.31
CA SER A 54 -0.71 -6.55 0.32
C SER A 54 -0.35 -7.79 -0.54
N PRO A 55 0.86 -8.34 -0.34
CA PRO A 55 1.48 -9.30 -1.24
C PRO A 55 0.80 -10.67 -1.38
N ASP A 56 0.19 -11.15 -0.29
CA ASP A 56 -0.19 -12.54 -0.14
C ASP A 56 -1.66 -12.64 0.28
N SER A 57 -2.36 -13.71 -0.12
CA SER A 57 -3.73 -13.96 0.34
C SER A 57 -3.76 -14.19 1.85
N SER A 58 -4.84 -13.75 2.49
CA SER A 58 -5.00 -13.85 3.95
C SER A 58 -5.22 -15.30 4.40
N ASP A 59 -4.56 -15.70 5.47
CA ASP A 59 -4.79 -17.00 6.10
C ASP A 59 -6.02 -17.01 7.03
N LEU A 60 -6.66 -15.85 7.25
CA LEU A 60 -7.79 -15.67 8.17
C LEU A 60 -9.09 -15.23 7.46
N GLY A 61 -9.12 -15.18 6.13
CA GLY A 61 -10.30 -14.74 5.38
C GLY A 61 -10.04 -14.59 3.88
N GLN A 62 -10.94 -13.90 3.18
CA GLN A 62 -10.92 -13.78 1.70
C GLN A 62 -10.05 -12.62 1.16
N GLY A 63 -9.50 -11.77 2.03
CA GLY A 63 -8.66 -10.65 1.62
C GLY A 63 -7.17 -10.98 1.59
N TRP A 64 -6.34 -10.00 1.96
CA TRP A 64 -4.90 -10.05 1.77
C TRP A 64 -4.14 -9.75 3.08
N GLN A 65 -2.87 -10.14 3.15
CA GLN A 65 -1.99 -9.95 4.30
C GLN A 65 -0.57 -9.53 3.89
N TRP A 66 0.09 -8.77 4.77
CA TRP A 66 1.49 -8.31 4.60
C TRP A 66 2.51 -9.39 4.96
N PHE A 67 2.16 -10.23 5.91
CA PHE A 67 2.85 -11.44 6.31
C PHE A 67 1.83 -12.38 6.98
N PRO A 68 2.11 -13.69 7.05
CA PRO A 68 1.24 -14.64 7.74
C PRO A 68 1.04 -14.31 9.21
N VAL A 69 -0.19 -14.00 9.60
CA VAL A 69 -0.57 -13.68 10.99
C VAL A 69 -1.10 -14.88 11.77
N ARG A 70 -1.43 -15.99 11.07
CA ARG A 70 -1.87 -17.22 11.72
C ARG A 70 -0.75 -17.77 12.62
N GLY A 71 -1.07 -17.97 13.89
CA GLY A 71 -0.13 -18.49 14.89
C GLY A 71 0.99 -17.52 15.25
N VAL A 72 0.85 -16.21 14.97
CA VAL A 72 1.85 -15.23 15.37
C VAL A 72 1.94 -15.15 16.90
N THR A 73 3.16 -15.04 17.40
CA THR A 73 3.51 -14.82 18.81
C THR A 73 4.31 -13.52 18.91
N GLU A 74 4.45 -12.97 20.12
CA GLU A 74 5.30 -11.79 20.30
C GLU A 74 6.79 -12.10 20.04
N ALA A 75 7.23 -13.34 20.23
CA ALA A 75 8.61 -13.75 20.01
C ALA A 75 8.98 -13.86 18.53
N ASP A 76 8.08 -14.37 17.68
CA ASP A 76 8.36 -14.59 16.25
C ASP A 76 7.88 -13.46 15.33
N ARG A 77 6.99 -12.57 15.82
CA ARG A 77 6.51 -11.40 15.06
C ARG A 77 7.64 -10.55 14.47
N PRO A 78 8.73 -10.19 15.18
CA PRO A 78 9.79 -9.36 14.61
C PRO A 78 10.46 -10.01 13.39
N ALA A 79 10.72 -11.32 13.44
CA ALA A 79 11.33 -12.04 12.32
C ALA A 79 10.40 -12.10 11.09
N ARG A 80 9.09 -12.27 11.32
CA ARG A 80 8.09 -12.25 10.24
C ARG A 80 8.00 -10.88 9.55
N VAL A 81 8.03 -9.80 10.35
CA VAL A 81 8.09 -8.43 9.82
C VAL A 81 9.37 -8.24 9.01
N ALA A 82 10.53 -8.61 9.57
CA ALA A 82 11.82 -8.49 8.88
C ALA A 82 11.82 -9.24 7.53
N ALA A 83 11.20 -10.42 7.45
CA ALA A 83 11.06 -11.18 6.21
C ALA A 83 10.17 -10.48 5.17
N ALA A 84 9.13 -9.75 5.59
CA ALA A 84 8.25 -9.00 4.69
C ALA A 84 8.83 -7.66 4.22
N MET A 85 9.74 -7.06 5.01
CA MET A 85 10.27 -5.72 4.76
C MET A 85 10.94 -5.52 3.39
N PRO A 86 11.75 -6.44 2.84
CA PRO A 86 12.35 -6.25 1.52
C PRO A 86 11.31 -6.03 0.42
N ARG A 87 10.22 -6.81 0.40
CA ARG A 87 9.14 -6.67 -0.58
C ARG A 87 8.35 -5.38 -0.35
N PHE A 88 8.05 -5.05 0.91
CA PHE A 88 7.39 -3.79 1.26
C PHE A 88 8.18 -2.58 0.76
N ALA A 89 9.49 -2.54 1.05
CA ALA A 89 10.36 -1.46 0.64
C ALA A 89 10.50 -1.35 -0.89
N GLU A 90 10.49 -2.48 -1.62
CA GLU A 90 10.49 -2.44 -3.08
C GLU A 90 9.17 -1.92 -3.65
N THR A 91 8.04 -2.25 -3.03
CA THR A 91 6.74 -1.66 -3.41
C THR A 91 6.76 -0.14 -3.25
N VAL A 92 7.29 0.38 -2.14
CA VAL A 92 7.45 1.82 -1.92
C VAL A 92 8.35 2.42 -3.00
N ARG A 93 9.56 1.89 -3.21
CA ARG A 93 10.50 2.41 -4.22
C ARG A 93 9.91 2.42 -5.63
N ALA A 94 9.13 1.41 -5.97
CA ALA A 94 8.52 1.36 -7.29
C ALA A 94 7.44 2.41 -7.48
N TRP A 95 6.63 2.71 -6.45
CA TRP A 95 5.67 3.82 -6.50
C TRP A 95 6.36 5.18 -6.49
N GLN A 96 7.49 5.30 -5.79
CA GLN A 96 8.34 6.48 -5.88
C GLN A 96 8.84 6.71 -7.32
N ARG A 97 9.36 5.67 -7.98
CA ARG A 97 9.77 5.74 -9.40
C ARG A 97 8.61 6.09 -10.34
N GLU A 98 7.43 5.51 -10.12
CA GLU A 98 6.27 5.75 -10.97
C GLU A 98 5.67 7.16 -10.80
N SER A 99 5.69 7.69 -9.58
CA SER A 99 5.19 9.04 -9.27
C SER A 99 6.21 10.15 -9.52
N GLY A 100 7.51 9.82 -9.61
CA GLY A 100 8.61 10.78 -9.64
C GLY A 100 8.92 11.41 -8.28
N VAL A 101 8.37 10.86 -7.18
CA VAL A 101 8.57 11.35 -5.80
C VAL A 101 9.56 10.44 -5.09
N GLY A 102 10.72 10.93 -4.65
CA GLY A 102 11.67 10.14 -3.85
C GLY A 102 13.08 10.69 -3.82
#